data_AF-A0A820GVF3-F1
#
_entry.id   AF-A0A820GVF3-F1
#
_cell.length_a   1.000
_cell.length_b   1.000
_cell.length_c   1.000
_cell.angle_alpha   90.00
_cell.angle_beta   90.00
_cell.angle_gamma   90.00
#
_symmetry.space_group_name_H-M   'P 1'
#
loop_
_entity.id
_entity.type
_entity.pdbx_description
1 polymer ?
#
loop_
_entity_poly.entity_id
_entity_poly.type
_entity_poly.pdbx_seq_one_letter_code
_entity_poly.pdbx_strand_id
1 'polypeptide(L)'
;MFRLSVTFDLIMKLLILGHFDLSISTLNLSQGTMTDDRLQQLLSTVPEESIILLEDIDAATVGRHYEKDDAIRYQGMKPLTLSGLLNALDGVISTEGRIIFMTTNFIERLDPALIRPGRVDYKHYIGPLTAYQVERMLIRFYPQSTRNEIDQFLNEIERLTDNYSKQLSAAQLQGFFMYYKDSIKQVFDNIDQLYCL
;
A
#
# COMPACT_ATOMS: atom_id res chain seq x y z
N MET A 1 0.40 -0.42 14.61
CA MET A 1 -0.53 -0.40 13.46
C MET A 1 0.24 0.04 12.22
N PHE A 2 1.17 -0.81 11.74
CA PHE A 2 2.04 -0.56 10.58
C PHE A 2 2.28 -1.92 9.93
N ARG A 3 1.46 -2.33 8.94
CA ARG A 3 1.72 -3.56 8.17
C ARG A 3 0.95 -3.72 6.86
N LEU A 4 0.02 -2.82 6.52
CA LEU A 4 -0.69 -2.85 5.23
C LEU A 4 0.09 -2.16 4.09
N SER A 5 0.68 -0.98 4.33
CA SER A 5 1.31 -0.14 3.28
C SER A 5 2.49 -0.85 2.56
N VAL A 6 3.44 -1.42 3.31
CA VAL A 6 4.67 -2.03 2.73
C VAL A 6 4.41 -3.22 1.80
N THR A 7 3.39 -4.04 2.08
CA THR A 7 3.14 -5.26 1.29
C THR A 7 2.41 -4.93 -0.01
N PHE A 8 1.53 -3.91 0.02
CA PHE A 8 0.75 -3.51 -1.14
C PHE A 8 1.58 -2.71 -2.16
N ASP A 9 2.41 -1.79 -1.68
CA ASP A 9 3.29 -0.99 -2.52
C ASP A 9 4.28 -1.87 -3.31
N LEU A 10 4.80 -2.92 -2.69
CA LEU A 10 5.71 -3.86 -3.34
C LEU A 10 5.01 -4.74 -4.38
N ILE A 11 3.78 -5.20 -4.11
CA ILE A 11 3.01 -6.03 -5.05
C ILE A 11 2.59 -5.22 -6.27
N MET A 12 2.11 -3.98 -6.10
CA MET A 12 1.77 -3.13 -7.24
C MET A 12 3.00 -2.82 -8.08
N LYS A 13 4.15 -2.50 -7.45
CA LYS A 13 5.42 -2.32 -8.18
C LYS A 13 5.77 -3.54 -9.01
N LEU A 14 5.72 -4.74 -8.44
CA LEU A 14 6.08 -5.98 -9.14
C LEU A 14 5.07 -6.32 -10.26
N LEU A 15 3.78 -6.11 -10.01
CA LEU A 15 2.73 -6.42 -10.98
C LEU A 15 2.79 -5.48 -12.18
N ILE A 16 3.10 -4.20 -11.92
CA ILE A 16 3.30 -3.19 -12.95
C ILE A 16 4.60 -3.46 -13.72
N LEU A 17 5.75 -3.64 -13.03
CA LEU A 17 7.04 -3.95 -13.68
C LEU A 17 7.03 -5.24 -14.49
N GLY A 18 6.24 -6.24 -14.05
CA GLY A 18 6.16 -7.54 -14.70
C GLY A 18 5.23 -7.59 -15.91
N HIS A 19 4.27 -6.67 -16.01
CA HIS A 19 3.30 -6.63 -17.12
C HIS A 19 3.55 -5.52 -18.12
N PHE A 20 4.13 -4.40 -17.68
CA PHE A 20 4.41 -3.24 -18.50
C PHE A 20 5.92 -3.04 -18.55
N ASP A 21 6.47 -2.93 -19.75
CA ASP A 21 7.88 -2.59 -19.98
C ASP A 21 8.12 -1.08 -19.73
N LEU A 22 7.60 -0.58 -18.59
CA LEU A 22 7.65 0.81 -18.17
C LEU A 22 8.48 0.92 -16.90
N SER A 23 9.28 1.97 -16.82
CA SER A 23 10.04 2.28 -15.61
C SER A 23 9.10 2.77 -14.50
N ILE A 24 9.35 2.35 -13.24
CA ILE A 24 8.61 2.84 -12.08
C ILE A 24 9.48 3.77 -11.25
N SER A 25 9.00 4.99 -11.05
CA SER A 25 9.58 5.97 -10.14
C SER A 25 8.75 6.05 -8.86
N THR A 26 9.31 5.58 -7.74
CA THR A 26 8.61 5.60 -6.44
C THR A 26 8.99 6.83 -5.63
N LEU A 27 7.99 7.53 -5.10
CA LEU A 27 8.15 8.66 -4.21
C LEU A 27 7.32 8.45 -2.94
N ASN A 28 7.98 8.42 -1.78
CA ASN A 28 7.29 8.33 -0.50
C ASN A 28 7.13 9.73 0.12
N LEU A 29 5.88 10.18 0.28
CA LEU A 29 5.59 11.55 0.73
C LEU A 29 5.65 11.71 2.25
N SER A 30 5.66 10.60 3.01
CA SER A 30 5.77 10.61 4.47
C SER A 30 7.17 10.95 4.97
N GLN A 31 8.18 10.97 4.09
CA GLN A 31 9.56 11.30 4.47
C GLN A 31 9.66 12.72 5.03
N GLY A 32 10.24 12.85 6.23
CA GLY A 32 10.37 14.13 6.92
C GLY A 32 11.08 15.22 6.09
N THR A 33 12.03 14.82 5.23
CA THR A 33 12.80 15.73 4.37
C THR A 33 12.10 16.09 3.05
N MET A 34 10.85 15.69 2.86
CA MET A 34 10.06 16.05 1.68
C MET A 34 9.52 17.48 1.78
N THR A 35 9.77 18.28 0.73
CA THR A 35 9.36 19.69 0.58
C THR A 35 8.72 19.90 -0.78
N ASP A 36 8.00 21.01 -0.98
CA ASP A 36 7.39 21.38 -2.26
C ASP A 36 8.42 21.42 -3.40
N ASP A 37 9.56 22.08 -3.18
CA ASP A 37 10.62 22.22 -4.17
C ASP A 37 11.27 20.88 -4.52
N ARG A 38 11.50 20.03 -3.50
CA ARG A 38 12.08 18.70 -3.70
C ARG A 38 11.13 17.80 -4.49
N LEU A 39 9.83 17.86 -4.20
CA LEU A 39 8.84 17.09 -4.95
C LEU A 39 8.83 17.51 -6.42
N GLN A 40 8.80 18.82 -6.71
CA GLN A 40 8.86 19.32 -8.08
C GLN A 40 10.14 18.89 -8.80
N GLN A 41 11.29 18.97 -8.13
CA GLN A 41 12.57 18.52 -8.70
C GLN A 41 12.56 17.02 -9.00
N LEU A 42 12.05 16.19 -8.09
CA LEU A 42 11.99 14.75 -8.32
C LEU A 42 11.09 14.41 -9.51
N LEU A 43 9.91 15.03 -9.58
CA LEU A 43 8.95 14.79 -10.67
C LEU A 43 9.42 15.32 -12.02
N SER A 44 10.21 16.39 -12.07
CA SER A 44 10.81 16.88 -13.32
C SER A 44 11.91 15.95 -13.86
N THR A 45 12.56 15.19 -12.98
CA THR A 45 13.58 14.19 -13.38
C THR A 45 13.00 12.85 -13.80
N VAL A 46 11.71 12.61 -13.55
CA VAL A 46 11.05 11.36 -13.96
C VAL A 46 11.03 11.27 -15.50
N PRO A 47 11.46 10.13 -16.09
CA PRO A 47 11.39 9.92 -17.53
C PRO A 47 9.97 9.99 -18.09
N GLU A 48 9.84 10.34 -19.38
CA GLU A 48 8.62 10.08 -20.14
C GLU A 48 8.36 8.56 -20.22
N GLU A 49 7.13 8.17 -20.55
CA GLU A 49 6.74 6.75 -20.66
C GLU A 49 7.06 5.96 -19.39
N SER A 50 6.64 6.51 -18.25
CA SER A 50 6.92 5.92 -16.94
C SER A 50 5.71 5.96 -16.01
N ILE A 51 5.81 5.16 -14.96
CA ILE A 51 4.81 5.08 -13.91
C ILE A 51 5.38 5.73 -12.66
N ILE A 52 4.65 6.69 -12.13
CA ILE A 52 4.98 7.36 -10.88
C ILE A 52 4.11 6.75 -9.79
N LEU A 53 4.74 6.22 -8.74
CA LEU A 53 4.04 5.72 -7.56
C LEU A 53 4.27 6.70 -6.40
N LEU A 54 3.21 7.37 -5.97
CA LEU A 54 3.21 8.22 -4.78
C LEU A 54 2.65 7.43 -3.60
N GLU A 55 3.50 7.16 -2.61
CA GLU A 55 3.13 6.40 -1.42
C GLU A 55 2.71 7.30 -0.26
N ASP A 56 1.73 6.81 0.51
CA ASP A 56 1.24 7.43 1.75
C ASP A 56 0.84 8.90 1.58
N ILE A 57 0.04 9.20 0.55
CA ILE A 57 -0.34 10.57 0.20
C ILE A 57 -1.13 11.29 1.30
N ASP A 58 -1.78 10.56 2.20
CA ASP A 58 -2.47 11.10 3.39
C ASP A 58 -1.51 11.76 4.38
N ALA A 59 -0.22 11.41 4.38
CA ALA A 59 0.79 12.09 5.19
C ALA A 59 1.09 13.51 4.70
N ALA A 60 0.78 13.82 3.44
CA ALA A 60 0.95 15.14 2.85
C ALA A 60 -0.31 16.02 2.97
N THR A 61 -1.50 15.42 3.08
CA THR A 61 -2.78 16.15 3.18
C THR A 61 -3.13 16.52 4.62
N VAL A 62 -2.90 15.60 5.56
CA VAL A 62 -3.00 15.87 6.99
C VAL A 62 -1.71 16.57 7.37
N GLY A 63 -1.68 17.89 7.21
CA GLY A 63 -0.51 18.71 7.54
C GLY A 63 0.12 18.16 8.81
N ARG A 64 1.38 17.71 8.71
CA ARG A 64 2.10 17.13 9.85
C ARG A 64 1.81 18.05 11.02
N HIS A 65 1.10 17.56 12.04
CA HIS A 65 0.85 18.33 13.24
C HIS A 65 2.22 18.47 13.90
N TYR A 66 2.98 19.47 13.45
CA TYR A 66 4.22 19.87 14.05
C TYR A 66 3.82 20.42 15.41
N GLU A 67 3.92 19.58 16.43
CA GLU A 67 4.01 20.08 17.77
C GLU A 67 5.17 21.09 17.82
N LYS A 68 5.05 22.10 18.67
CA LYS A 68 5.98 23.25 18.73
C LYS A 68 7.46 22.84 18.87
N ASP A 69 7.75 21.62 19.28
CA ASP A 69 9.10 21.07 19.44
C ASP A 69 9.74 20.57 18.13
N ASP A 70 8.96 20.22 17.09
CA ASP A 70 9.52 19.82 15.79
C ASP A 70 10.03 21.00 14.97
N ALA A 71 9.63 22.23 15.29
CA ALA A 71 10.16 23.45 14.67
C ALA A 71 11.68 23.59 14.84
N ILE A 72 12.27 22.95 15.86
CA ILE A 72 13.71 22.93 16.12
C ILE A 72 14.43 21.94 15.17
N ARG A 73 13.78 20.84 14.77
CA ARG A 73 14.35 19.82 13.88
C ARG A 73 14.32 20.22 12.40
N TYR A 74 13.35 21.04 11.99
CA TYR A 74 13.21 21.53 10.61
C TYR A 74 13.79 22.94 10.45
N GLN A 75 15.02 23.13 10.94
CA GLN A 75 15.76 24.38 10.90
C GLN A 75 15.88 24.92 9.44
N GLY A 76 14.87 25.67 8.99
CA GLY A 76 14.83 26.35 7.69
C GLY A 76 14.14 25.62 6.51
N MET A 77 13.68 24.37 6.65
CA MET A 77 13.00 23.66 5.54
C MET A 77 11.47 23.73 5.67
N LYS A 78 10.80 24.28 4.66
CA LYS A 78 9.34 24.25 4.56
C LYS A 78 8.89 22.84 4.17
N PRO A 79 8.05 22.18 4.98
CA PRO A 79 7.60 20.84 4.68
C PRO A 79 6.64 20.82 3.50
N LEU A 80 6.48 19.65 2.88
CA LEU A 80 5.51 19.43 1.81
C LEU A 80 4.12 19.90 2.26
N THR A 81 3.53 20.79 1.47
CA THR A 81 2.19 21.31 1.66
C THR A 81 1.21 20.63 0.71
N LEU A 82 -0.08 20.65 1.06
CA LEU A 82 -1.14 20.20 0.15
C LEU A 82 -1.09 20.96 -1.18
N SER A 83 -0.96 22.30 -1.13
CA SER A 83 -0.86 23.12 -2.35
C SER A 83 0.37 22.76 -3.18
N GLY A 84 1.50 22.48 -2.54
CA GLY A 84 2.72 22.00 -3.21
C GLY A 84 2.49 20.68 -3.93
N LEU A 85 1.84 19.70 -3.29
CA LEU A 85 1.46 18.44 -3.92
C LEU A 85 0.51 18.65 -5.10
N LEU A 86 -0.52 19.48 -4.94
CA LEU A 86 -1.49 19.74 -6.02
C LEU A 86 -0.84 20.39 -7.24
N ASN A 87 0.02 21.39 -7.02
CA ASN A 87 0.75 22.06 -8.10
C ASN A 87 1.72 21.10 -8.80
N ALA A 88 2.39 20.25 -8.03
CA ALA A 88 3.30 19.25 -8.56
C ALA A 88 2.56 18.21 -9.42
N LEU A 89 1.39 17.74 -8.98
CA LEU A 89 0.54 16.84 -9.75
C LEU A 89 0.04 17.48 -11.03
N ASP A 90 -0.49 18.70 -10.96
CA ASP A 90 -0.98 19.41 -12.15
C ASP A 90 0.15 19.62 -13.17
N GLY A 91 1.36 19.92 -12.70
CA GLY A 91 2.56 20.01 -13.55
C GLY A 91 2.88 18.69 -14.27
N VAL A 92 2.80 17.55 -13.58
CA VAL A 92 3.09 16.24 -14.18
C VAL A 92 1.96 15.75 -15.08
N ILE A 93 0.71 15.94 -14.68
CA ILE A 93 -0.47 15.53 -15.46
C ILE A 93 -0.51 16.29 -16.80
N SER A 94 0.02 17.52 -16.84
CA SER A 94 0.14 18.27 -18.09
C SER A 94 1.17 17.71 -19.09
N THR A 95 2.00 16.73 -18.69
CA THR A 95 2.95 16.04 -19.58
C THR A 95 2.41 14.68 -20.00
N GLU A 96 2.45 14.40 -21.30
CA GLU A 96 1.96 13.12 -21.85
C GLU A 96 2.87 11.94 -21.47
N GLY A 97 2.35 10.72 -21.60
CA GLY A 97 3.13 9.49 -21.43
C GLY A 97 3.42 9.11 -19.98
N ARG A 98 2.76 9.71 -18.98
CA ARG A 98 2.96 9.37 -17.56
C ARG A 98 1.68 8.87 -16.92
N ILE A 99 1.79 7.79 -16.15
CA ILE A 99 0.68 7.27 -15.34
C ILE A 99 1.06 7.44 -13.86
N ILE A 100 0.17 8.03 -13.07
CA ILE A 100 0.38 8.22 -11.63
C ILE A 100 -0.50 7.24 -10.87
N PHE A 101 0.12 6.42 -10.03
CA PHE A 101 -0.53 5.67 -8.97
C PHE A 101 -0.31 6.35 -7.64
N MET A 102 -1.35 6.40 -6.82
CA MET A 102 -1.28 6.93 -5.46
C MET A 102 -1.80 5.89 -4.49
N THR A 103 -1.13 5.73 -3.35
CA THR A 103 -1.58 4.84 -2.27
C THR A 103 -1.89 5.67 -1.02
N THR A 104 -2.97 5.29 -0.34
CA THR A 104 -3.38 5.92 0.92
C THR A 104 -4.01 4.89 1.83
N ASN A 105 -3.79 5.04 3.14
CA ASN A 105 -4.48 4.24 4.14
C ASN A 105 -5.81 4.87 4.59
N PHE A 106 -5.99 6.18 4.36
CA PHE A 106 -7.09 6.97 4.91
C PHE A 106 -7.66 7.92 3.85
N ILE A 107 -8.47 7.39 2.94
CA ILE A 107 -9.06 8.17 1.83
C ILE A 107 -9.91 9.34 2.32
N GLU A 108 -10.53 9.21 3.50
CA GLU A 108 -11.35 10.23 4.14
C GLU A 108 -10.55 11.44 4.63
N ARG A 109 -9.22 11.31 4.72
CA ARG A 109 -8.30 12.40 5.10
C ARG A 109 -7.75 13.17 3.91
N LEU A 110 -8.09 12.75 2.69
CA LEU A 110 -7.65 13.42 1.48
C LEU A 110 -8.54 14.62 1.18
N ASP A 111 -7.90 15.72 0.77
CA ASP A 111 -8.62 16.89 0.32
C ASP A 111 -9.43 16.55 -0.95
N PRO A 112 -10.73 16.91 -1.03
CA PRO A 112 -11.55 16.64 -2.21
C PRO A 112 -10.96 17.19 -3.52
N ALA A 113 -10.19 18.28 -3.46
CA ALA A 113 -9.50 18.82 -4.62
C ALA A 113 -8.41 17.88 -5.15
N LEU A 114 -7.77 17.07 -4.30
CA LEU A 114 -6.76 16.09 -4.73
C LEU A 114 -7.39 14.95 -5.55
N ILE A 115 -8.55 14.45 -5.12
CA ILE A 115 -9.20 13.25 -5.67
C ILE A 115 -10.35 13.52 -6.65
N ARG A 116 -10.49 14.77 -7.12
CA ARG A 116 -11.52 15.16 -8.09
C ARG A 116 -11.19 14.64 -9.51
N PRO A 117 -12.19 14.49 -10.39
CA PRO A 117 -11.97 14.16 -11.80
C PRO A 117 -10.97 15.10 -12.48
N GLY A 118 -10.09 14.56 -13.33
CA GLY A 118 -8.98 15.28 -13.95
C GLY A 118 -7.67 15.24 -13.16
N ARG A 119 -7.69 14.83 -11.88
CA ARG A 119 -6.50 14.43 -11.12
C ARG A 119 -6.50 12.95 -10.78
N VAL A 120 -7.68 12.43 -10.41
CA VAL A 120 -7.88 11.01 -10.14
C VAL A 120 -9.09 10.53 -10.93
N ASP A 121 -8.83 9.73 -11.96
CA ASP A 121 -9.88 9.19 -12.83
C ASP A 121 -10.37 7.81 -12.33
N TYR A 122 -9.53 7.07 -11.63
CA TYR A 122 -9.85 5.75 -11.10
C TYR A 122 -9.52 5.63 -9.61
N LYS A 123 -10.45 5.07 -8.84
CA LYS A 123 -10.30 4.77 -7.42
C LYS A 123 -10.67 3.32 -7.19
N HIS A 124 -9.80 2.59 -6.52
CA HIS A 124 -10.04 1.20 -6.17
C HIS A 124 -9.79 0.97 -4.69
N TYR A 125 -10.77 0.39 -4.01
CA TYR A 125 -10.63 0.01 -2.62
C TYR A 125 -10.11 -1.42 -2.54
N ILE A 126 -9.07 -1.61 -1.73
CA ILE A 126 -8.46 -2.92 -1.48
C ILE A 126 -8.61 -3.22 -0.01
N GLY A 127 -9.60 -4.07 0.26
CA GLY A 127 -9.99 -4.43 1.61
C GLY A 127 -9.29 -5.67 2.14
N PRO A 128 -9.84 -6.24 3.24
CA PRO A 128 -9.45 -7.52 3.78
C PRO A 128 -9.52 -8.64 2.76
N LEU A 129 -8.83 -9.75 3.06
CA LEU A 129 -8.91 -10.94 2.23
C LEU A 129 -10.33 -11.51 2.19
N THR A 130 -10.81 -11.78 0.98
CA THR A 130 -11.98 -12.65 0.74
C THR A 130 -11.57 -14.11 0.88
N ALA A 131 -12.53 -15.00 1.16
CA ALA A 131 -12.29 -16.46 1.22
C ALA A 131 -11.61 -16.98 -0.06
N TYR A 132 -12.03 -16.48 -1.23
CA TYR A 132 -11.38 -16.80 -2.51
C TYR A 132 -9.90 -16.41 -2.51
N GLN A 133 -9.56 -15.21 -2.05
CA GLN A 133 -8.15 -14.78 -2.00
C GLN A 133 -7.33 -15.61 -1.00
N VAL A 134 -7.91 -15.97 0.16
CA VAL A 134 -7.28 -16.89 1.13
C VAL A 134 -6.98 -18.24 0.48
N GLU A 135 -7.96 -18.85 -0.20
CA GLU A 135 -7.81 -20.11 -0.94
C GLU A 135 -6.69 -20.01 -1.98
N ARG A 136 -6.70 -18.95 -2.80
CA ARG A 136 -5.68 -18.76 -3.85
C ARG A 136 -4.29 -18.57 -3.26
N MET A 137 -4.16 -17.91 -2.11
CA MET A 137 -2.87 -17.79 -1.41
C MET A 137 -2.41 -19.14 -0.89
N LEU A 138 -3.28 -19.92 -0.24
CA LEU A 138 -2.96 -21.25 0.27
C LEU A 138 -2.47 -22.17 -0.86
N ILE A 139 -3.20 -22.26 -1.98
CA ILE A 139 -2.82 -23.10 -3.13
C ILE A 139 -1.47 -22.68 -3.72
N ARG A 140 -1.15 -21.38 -3.73
CA ARG A 140 0.14 -20.88 -4.24
C ARG A 140 1.32 -21.27 -3.35
N PHE A 141 1.13 -21.26 -2.04
CA PHE A 141 2.16 -21.66 -1.07
C PHE A 141 2.27 -23.18 -0.94
N TYR A 142 1.15 -23.90 -1.01
CA TYR A 142 1.06 -25.35 -0.87
C TYR A 142 0.32 -25.98 -2.07
N PRO A 143 0.98 -26.14 -3.23
CA PRO A 143 0.32 -26.62 -4.45
C PRO A 143 -0.22 -28.05 -4.38
N GLN A 144 0.24 -28.84 -3.40
CA GLN A 144 -0.16 -30.24 -3.20
C GLN A 144 -1.34 -30.40 -2.22
N SER A 145 -1.89 -29.30 -1.71
CA SER A 145 -3.03 -29.34 -0.79
C SER A 145 -4.26 -29.92 -1.47
N THR A 146 -4.91 -30.84 -0.78
CA THR A 146 -6.15 -31.46 -1.20
C THR A 146 -7.33 -30.50 -1.04
N ARG A 147 -8.43 -30.76 -1.75
CA ARG A 147 -9.65 -29.95 -1.61
C ARG A 147 -10.17 -29.92 -0.16
N ASN A 148 -10.10 -31.06 0.53
CA ASN A 148 -10.53 -31.17 1.91
C ASN A 148 -9.67 -30.29 2.85
N GLU A 149 -8.35 -30.27 2.68
CA GLU A 149 -7.48 -29.38 3.47
C GLU A 149 -7.78 -27.90 3.19
N ILE A 150 -8.02 -27.54 1.93
CA ILE A 150 -8.38 -26.16 1.58
C ILE A 150 -9.68 -25.75 2.27
N ASP A 151 -10.73 -26.57 2.16
CA ASP A 151 -12.04 -26.28 2.76
C ASP A 151 -11.94 -26.24 4.31
N GLN A 152 -11.16 -27.12 4.93
CA GLN A 152 -10.88 -27.10 6.37
C GLN A 152 -10.18 -25.81 6.80
N PHE A 153 -9.17 -25.37 6.05
CA PHE A 153 -8.45 -24.14 6.35
C PHE A 153 -9.36 -22.91 6.25
N LEU A 154 -10.20 -22.83 5.22
CA LEU A 154 -11.15 -21.73 5.06
C LEU A 154 -12.15 -21.64 6.21
N ASN A 155 -12.73 -22.77 6.62
CA ASN A 155 -13.65 -22.83 7.76
C ASN A 155 -12.98 -22.37 9.06
N GLU A 156 -11.70 -22.72 9.25
CA GLU A 156 -10.95 -22.35 10.45
C GLU A 156 -10.61 -20.85 10.45
N ILE A 157 -10.24 -20.28 9.31
CA ILE A 157 -10.04 -18.83 9.16
C ILE A 157 -11.33 -18.05 9.41
N GLU A 158 -12.47 -18.53 8.92
CA GLU A 158 -13.78 -17.92 9.17
C GLU A 158 -14.10 -17.94 10.67
N ARG A 159 -13.95 -19.09 11.33
CA ARG A 159 -14.12 -19.24 12.78
C ARG A 159 -13.26 -18.27 13.58
N LEU A 160 -11.98 -18.15 13.23
CA LEU A 160 -11.04 -17.26 13.93
C LEU A 160 -11.33 -15.79 13.67
N THR A 161 -11.71 -15.42 12.45
CA THR A 161 -12.09 -14.05 12.09
C THR A 161 -13.25 -13.58 12.96
N ASP A 162 -14.27 -14.43 13.15
CA ASP A 162 -15.43 -14.15 13.99
C ASP A 162 -15.03 -14.06 15.46
N ASN A 163 -14.29 -15.06 15.97
CA ASN A 163 -13.87 -15.12 17.37
C ASN A 163 -13.04 -13.90 17.80
N TYR A 164 -12.09 -13.46 16.96
CA TYR A 164 -11.23 -12.33 17.27
C TYR A 164 -11.81 -10.98 16.84
N SER A 165 -12.93 -10.97 16.10
CA SER A 165 -13.51 -9.77 15.49
C SER A 165 -12.46 -8.94 14.73
N LYS A 166 -11.54 -9.63 14.05
CA LYS A 166 -10.39 -9.04 13.34
C LYS A 166 -10.36 -9.51 11.91
N GLN A 167 -10.14 -8.56 11.01
CA GLN A 167 -9.98 -8.83 9.59
C GLN A 167 -8.55 -9.31 9.29
N LEU A 168 -8.43 -10.27 8.37
CA LEU A 168 -7.15 -10.83 7.95
C LEU A 168 -6.59 -10.05 6.76
N SER A 169 -5.36 -9.55 6.90
CA SER A 169 -4.62 -8.95 5.79
C SER A 169 -3.78 -9.98 5.03
N ALA A 170 -3.53 -9.70 3.75
CA ALA A 170 -2.62 -10.49 2.92
C ALA A 170 -1.22 -10.62 3.54
N ALA A 171 -0.71 -9.54 4.15
CA ALA A 171 0.61 -9.51 4.79
C ALA A 171 0.72 -10.48 5.97
N GLN A 172 -0.33 -10.52 6.81
CA GLN A 172 -0.38 -11.44 7.95
C GLN A 172 -0.40 -12.89 7.48
N LEU A 173 -1.29 -13.21 6.54
CA LEU A 173 -1.42 -14.57 6.01
C LEU A 173 -0.14 -15.01 5.29
N GLN A 174 0.45 -14.13 4.48
CA GLN A 174 1.72 -14.40 3.81
C GLN A 174 2.85 -14.64 4.80
N GLY A 175 3.00 -13.79 5.82
CA GLY A 175 4.02 -13.95 6.86
C GLY A 175 3.87 -15.27 7.62
N PHE A 176 2.63 -15.68 7.90
CA PHE A 176 2.32 -16.96 8.52
C PHE A 176 2.75 -18.14 7.64
N PHE A 177 2.39 -18.13 6.35
CA PHE A 177 2.82 -19.18 5.42
C PHE A 177 4.34 -19.21 5.20
N MET A 178 5.01 -18.06 5.21
CA MET A 178 6.47 -18.00 5.12
C MET A 178 7.15 -18.66 6.33
N TYR A 179 6.55 -18.53 7.51
CA TYR A 179 7.07 -19.17 8.73
C TYR A 179 6.88 -20.70 8.69
N TYR A 180 5.75 -21.18 8.17
CA TYR A 180 5.41 -22.61 8.06
C TYR A 180 5.52 -23.16 6.64
N LYS A 181 6.54 -22.73 5.89
CA LYS A 181 6.66 -22.99 4.44
C LYS A 181 6.74 -24.47 4.05
N ASP A 182 7.19 -25.34 4.95
CA ASP A 182 7.58 -26.71 4.62
C ASP A 182 6.38 -27.68 4.61
N SER A 183 5.30 -27.37 5.33
CA SER A 183 4.14 -28.26 5.39
C SER A 183 2.86 -27.55 5.82
N ILE A 184 1.77 -27.81 5.09
CA ILE A 184 0.41 -27.38 5.48
C ILE A 184 -0.02 -27.95 6.83
N LYS A 185 0.52 -29.09 7.26
CA LYS A 185 0.21 -29.64 8.59
C LYS A 185 0.64 -28.67 9.70
N GLN A 186 1.81 -28.05 9.57
CA GLN A 186 2.28 -27.07 10.53
C GLN A 186 1.41 -25.80 10.55
N VAL A 187 0.83 -25.43 9.41
CA VAL A 187 -0.12 -24.32 9.29
C VAL A 187 -1.36 -24.61 10.15
N PHE A 188 -1.93 -25.81 10.06
CA PHE A 188 -3.06 -26.22 10.89
C PHE A 188 -2.71 -26.30 12.38
N ASP A 189 -1.57 -26.91 12.70
CA ASP A 189 -1.12 -27.09 14.10
C ASP A 189 -0.88 -25.74 14.82
N ASN A 190 -0.71 -24.63 14.08
CA ASN A 190 -0.37 -23.32 14.61
C ASN A 190 -1.36 -22.21 14.21
N ILE A 191 -2.56 -22.56 13.72
CA ILE A 191 -3.50 -21.60 13.12
C ILE A 191 -3.95 -20.49 14.07
N ASP A 192 -4.03 -20.79 15.38
CA ASP A 192 -4.37 -19.81 16.42
C ASP A 192 -3.34 -18.66 16.53
N GLN A 193 -2.08 -18.91 16.12
CA GLN A 193 -1.02 -17.89 16.16
C GLN A 193 -1.25 -16.79 15.11
N LEU A 194 -2.08 -17.02 14.09
CA LEU A 194 -2.32 -16.08 13.00
C LEU A 194 -2.86 -14.73 13.49
N TYR A 195 -3.66 -14.72 14.57
CA TYR A 195 -4.26 -13.51 15.16
C TYR A 195 -3.55 -13.00 16.42
N CYS A 196 -2.53 -13.73 16.88
CA CYS A 196 -1.74 -13.40 18.07
C CYS A 196 -0.46 -12.61 17.76
N LEU A 197 -0.13 -12.41 16.48
CA LEU A 197 1.00 -11.62 15.95
C LEU A 197 0.61 -10.19 15.58
#